data_AF-A0A4Z2FAJ4-F1
#
_entry.id   AF-A0A4Z2FAJ4-F1
#
_cell.length_a   1.000
_cell.length_b   1.000
_cell.length_c   1.000
_cell.angle_alpha   90.00
_cell.angle_beta   90.00
_cell.angle_gamma   90.00
#
_symmetry.space_group_name_H-M   'P 1'
#
loop_
_entity.id
_entity.type
_entity.pdbx_description
1 polymer ?
#
loop_
_entity_poly.entity_id
_entity_poly.type
_entity_poly.pdbx_seq_one_letter_code
_entity_poly.pdbx_strand_id
1 'polypeptide(L)'
;MESSCLDLALEGERLCKSGDYRVGVSFFESAIQVGTEDLQILSAIYSQLGNAYFHLQEYNKALEYHRHDLTLTRTIGDDLGEAKASGNLGNTLKLLGRYDEAVVCCQRHLDITRAMYDKVGHLLVVSQNNKDLF
;
A
#
# COMPACT_ATOMS: atom_id res chain seq x y z
N MET A 1 25.86 -11.84 10.86
CA MET A 1 24.77 -10.89 11.12
C MET A 1 23.61 -11.41 10.31
N GLU A 2 22.57 -11.94 10.95
CA GLU A 2 21.33 -12.27 10.23
C GLU A 2 20.73 -10.94 9.75
N SER A 3 20.48 -10.81 8.45
CA SER A 3 19.82 -9.62 7.90
C SER A 3 18.39 -9.58 8.42
N SER A 4 17.98 -8.46 9.00
CA SER A 4 16.61 -8.32 9.49
C SER A 4 15.63 -8.24 8.32
N CYS A 5 14.35 -8.53 8.58
CA CYS A 5 13.26 -8.32 7.62
C CYS A 5 13.29 -6.89 7.05
N LEU A 6 13.55 -5.89 7.90
CA LEU A 6 13.63 -4.49 7.49
C LEU A 6 14.82 -4.23 6.55
N ASP A 7 16.01 -4.78 6.82
CA ASP A 7 17.19 -4.59 5.97
C ASP A 7 16.95 -5.14 4.56
N LEU A 8 16.33 -6.33 4.47
CA LEU A 8 15.97 -6.96 3.20
C LEU A 8 14.92 -6.13 2.44
N ALA A 9 13.91 -5.61 3.15
CA ALA A 9 12.89 -4.75 2.55
C ALA A 9 13.48 -3.44 2.00
N LEU A 10 14.39 -2.80 2.74
CA LEU A 10 15.06 -1.58 2.31
C LEU A 10 15.92 -1.80 1.06
N GLU A 11 16.63 -2.93 1.00
CA GLU A 11 17.41 -3.29 -0.18
C GLU A 11 16.51 -3.61 -1.39
N GLY A 12 15.40 -4.32 -1.17
CA GLY A 12 14.38 -4.55 -2.20
C GLY A 12 13.81 -3.25 -2.77
N GLU A 13 13.52 -2.28 -1.90
CA GLU A 13 13.05 -0.95 -2.31
C GLU A 13 14.12 -0.20 -3.12
N ARG A 14 15.38 -0.23 -2.67
CA ARG A 14 16.50 0.40 -3.35
C ARG A 14 16.65 -0.13 -4.78
N LEU A 15 16.56 -1.45 -4.96
CA LEU A 15 16.65 -2.12 -6.26
C LEU A 15 15.45 -1.81 -7.16
N CYS A 16 14.23 -1.77 -6.62
CA CYS A 16 13.07 -1.35 -7.41
C CYS A 16 13.20 0.10 -7.89
N LYS A 17 13.79 0.98 -7.08
CA LYS A 17 14.09 2.37 -7.48
C LYS A 17 15.17 2.47 -8.56
N SER A 18 16.11 1.52 -8.64
CA SER A 18 17.08 1.43 -9.74
C SER A 18 16.53 0.79 -11.01
N GLY A 19 15.30 0.26 -10.96
CA GLY A 19 14.66 -0.45 -12.08
C GLY A 19 14.89 -1.97 -12.07
N ASP A 20 15.64 -2.49 -11.11
CA ASP A 20 15.97 -3.91 -10.99
C ASP A 20 14.87 -4.69 -10.27
N TYR A 21 13.64 -4.60 -10.78
CA TYR A 21 12.45 -5.15 -10.12
C TYR A 21 12.54 -6.65 -9.83
N ARG A 22 13.17 -7.45 -10.71
CA ARG A 22 13.33 -8.90 -10.50
C ARG A 22 14.15 -9.21 -9.25
N VAL A 23 15.24 -8.46 -9.03
CA VAL A 23 16.10 -8.65 -7.85
C VAL A 23 15.40 -8.08 -6.62
N GLY A 24 14.75 -6.92 -6.75
CA GLY A 24 13.95 -6.33 -5.67
C GLY A 24 12.87 -7.27 -5.14
N VAL A 25 12.16 -7.98 -6.02
CA VAL A 25 11.19 -9.03 -5.66
C VAL A 25 11.84 -10.11 -4.79
N SER A 26 13.01 -10.64 -5.18
CA SER A 26 13.70 -11.67 -4.39
C SER A 26 14.04 -11.21 -2.97
N PHE A 27 14.40 -9.93 -2.80
CA PHE A 27 14.67 -9.35 -1.49
C PHE A 27 13.40 -9.21 -0.64
N PHE A 28 12.29 -8.76 -1.22
CA PHE A 28 11.00 -8.69 -0.52
C PHE A 28 10.46 -10.07 -0.13
N GLU A 29 10.58 -11.07 -1.00
CA GLU A 29 10.17 -12.46 -0.68
C GLU A 29 11.01 -13.02 0.46
N SER A 30 12.33 -12.74 0.45
CA SER A 30 13.22 -13.11 1.56
C SER A 30 12.84 -12.38 2.85
N ALA A 31 12.45 -11.10 2.78
CA ALA A 31 11.98 -10.34 3.94
C ALA A 31 10.71 -10.96 4.55
N ILE A 32 9.75 -11.39 3.72
CA ILE A 32 8.55 -12.11 4.17
C ILE A 32 8.92 -13.44 4.84
N GLN A 33 9.90 -14.17 4.29
CA GLN A 33 10.34 -15.44 4.85
C GLN A 33 11.05 -15.30 6.20
N VAL A 34 11.84 -14.23 6.39
CA VAL A 34 12.41 -13.89 7.70
C VAL A 34 11.30 -13.53 8.70
N GLY A 35 10.27 -12.82 8.23
CA GLY A 35 9.11 -12.45 9.03
C GLY A 35 9.36 -11.24 9.94
N THR A 36 8.26 -10.61 10.35
CA THR A 36 8.26 -9.48 11.29
C THR A 36 6.94 -9.48 12.07
N GLU A 37 6.98 -9.07 13.33
CA GLU A 37 5.78 -8.82 14.14
C GLU A 37 5.19 -7.42 13.86
N ASP A 38 5.97 -6.55 13.22
CA ASP A 38 5.54 -5.21 12.81
C ASP A 38 4.67 -5.31 11.55
N LEU A 39 3.35 -5.20 11.77
CA LEU A 39 2.35 -5.30 10.71
C LEU A 39 2.41 -4.11 9.73
N GLN A 40 2.93 -2.95 10.15
CA GLN A 40 3.13 -1.79 9.27
C GLN A 40 4.26 -2.07 8.28
N ILE A 41 5.38 -2.63 8.75
CA ILE A 41 6.48 -3.07 7.88
C ILE A 41 5.99 -4.16 6.92
N LEU A 42 5.25 -5.15 7.42
CA LEU A 42 4.72 -6.23 6.57
C LEU A 42 3.76 -5.71 5.48
N SER A 43 2.87 -4.77 5.81
CA SER A 43 1.99 -4.11 4.84
C SER A 43 2.80 -3.36 3.78
N ALA A 44 3.81 -2.60 4.18
CA ALA A 44 4.70 -1.92 3.25
C ALA A 44 5.41 -2.89 2.30
N ILE A 45 5.89 -4.03 2.80
CA ILE A 45 6.51 -5.08 1.97
C ILE A 45 5.51 -5.63 0.95
N TYR A 46 4.29 -5.99 1.37
CA TYR A 46 3.26 -6.47 0.44
C TYR A 46 2.90 -5.44 -0.61
N SER A 47 2.77 -4.16 -0.23
CA SER A 47 2.48 -3.08 -1.17
C SER A 47 3.57 -2.96 -2.25
N GLN A 48 4.84 -2.94 -1.82
CA GLN A 48 6.00 -2.80 -2.69
C GLN A 48 6.22 -4.03 -3.58
N LEU A 49 5.99 -5.23 -3.05
CA LEU A 49 6.05 -6.47 -3.80
C LEU A 49 4.96 -6.52 -4.87
N GLY A 50 3.74 -6.09 -4.54
CA GLY A 50 2.66 -5.94 -5.51
C GLY A 50 3.01 -4.96 -6.63
N ASN A 51 3.59 -3.80 -6.30
CA ASN A 51 4.05 -2.82 -7.28
C ASN A 51 5.16 -3.38 -8.17
N ALA A 52 6.14 -4.08 -7.58
CA ALA A 52 7.24 -4.68 -8.34
C ALA A 52 6.72 -5.73 -9.34
N TYR A 53 5.81 -6.61 -8.91
CA TYR A 53 5.15 -7.55 -9.81
C TYR A 53 4.29 -6.87 -10.88
N PHE A 54 3.63 -5.77 -10.55
CA PHE A 54 2.89 -4.96 -11.52
C PHE A 54 3.81 -4.40 -12.61
N HIS A 55 4.99 -3.87 -12.24
CA HIS A 55 6.00 -3.40 -13.19
C HIS A 55 6.59 -4.53 -14.05
N LEU A 56 6.70 -5.74 -13.51
CA LEU A 56 7.10 -6.94 -14.25
C LEU A 56 5.99 -7.52 -15.12
N GLN A 57 4.79 -6.90 -15.12
CA GLN A 57 3.59 -7.37 -15.84
C GLN A 57 3.07 -8.74 -15.35
N GLU A 58 3.47 -9.16 -14.15
CA GLU A 58 2.97 -10.36 -13.48
C GLU A 58 1.71 -10.03 -12.68
N TYR A 59 0.65 -9.58 -13.37
CA TYR A 59 -0.53 -8.95 -12.74
C TYR A 59 -1.29 -9.84 -11.76
N ASN A 60 -1.28 -11.17 -11.94
CA ASN A 60 -1.93 -12.07 -10.99
C ASN A 60 -1.23 -12.08 -9.63
N LYS A 61 0.11 -12.03 -9.60
CA LYS A 61 0.87 -11.92 -8.35
C LYS A 61 0.74 -10.53 -7.73
N ALA A 62 0.76 -9.49 -8.56
CA ALA A 62 0.51 -8.12 -8.10
C ALA A 62 -0.85 -8.04 -7.37
N LEU A 63 -1.89 -8.66 -7.94
CA LEU A 63 -3.22 -8.71 -7.36
C LEU A 63 -3.23 -9.40 -5.99
N GLU A 64 -2.53 -10.53 -5.86
CA GLU A 64 -2.42 -11.28 -4.60
C GLU A 64 -1.79 -10.43 -3.50
N TYR A 65 -0.63 -9.83 -3.77
CA TYR A 65 0.06 -9.01 -2.78
C TYR A 65 -0.68 -7.73 -2.44
N HIS A 66 -1.32 -7.07 -3.40
CA HIS A 66 -2.18 -5.92 -3.09
C HIS A 66 -3.42 -6.31 -2.28
N ARG A 67 -3.94 -7.55 -2.39
CA ARG A 67 -5.02 -8.06 -1.52
C ARG A 67 -4.52 -8.32 -0.11
N HIS A 68 -3.30 -8.85 0.05
CA HIS A 68 -2.68 -9.00 1.37
C HIS A 68 -2.49 -7.64 2.05
N ASP A 69 -1.95 -6.66 1.33
CA ASP A 69 -1.79 -5.28 1.81
C ASP A 69 -3.14 -4.66 2.21
N LEU A 70 -4.17 -4.78 1.37
CA LEU A 70 -5.52 -4.29 1.68
C LEU A 70 -6.10 -4.93 2.95
N THR A 71 -5.90 -6.23 3.13
CA THR A 71 -6.40 -6.96 4.30
C THR A 71 -5.69 -6.49 5.57
N LEU A 72 -4.37 -6.28 5.48
CA LEU A 72 -3.56 -5.90 6.61
C LEU A 72 -3.80 -4.45 7.05
N THR A 73 -3.84 -3.52 6.09
CA THR A 73 -4.16 -2.10 6.34
C THR A 73 -5.53 -1.92 7.00
N ARG A 74 -6.54 -2.70 6.60
CA ARG A 74 -7.83 -2.76 7.30
C ARG A 74 -7.73 -3.29 8.73
N THR A 75 -6.93 -4.34 8.93
CA THR A 75 -6.77 -5.00 10.23
C THR A 75 -6.15 -4.05 11.25
N ILE A 76 -5.18 -3.23 10.82
CA ILE A 76 -4.48 -2.28 11.69
C ILE A 76 -5.13 -0.89 11.75
N GLY A 77 -6.21 -0.66 10.98
CA GLY A 77 -6.91 0.63 10.93
C GLY A 77 -6.13 1.74 10.23
N ASP A 78 -5.26 1.41 9.26
CA ASP A 78 -4.56 2.39 8.43
C ASP A 78 -5.42 2.81 7.23
N ASP A 79 -6.23 3.86 7.42
CA ASP A 79 -7.08 4.44 6.37
C ASP A 79 -6.26 4.83 5.12
N LEU A 80 -5.06 5.41 5.31
CA LEU A 80 -4.23 5.86 4.19
C LEU A 80 -3.66 4.66 3.41
N GLY A 81 -3.20 3.64 4.12
CA GLY A 81 -2.79 2.36 3.56
C GLY A 81 -3.93 1.68 2.80
N GLU A 82 -5.14 1.61 3.39
CA GLU A 82 -6.31 1.00 2.75
C GLU A 82 -6.66 1.73 1.45
N ALA A 83 -6.63 3.06 1.44
CA ALA A 83 -6.87 3.85 0.24
C ALA A 83 -5.85 3.53 -0.85
N LYS A 84 -4.55 3.48 -0.52
CA LYS A 84 -3.48 3.15 -1.48
C LYS A 84 -3.63 1.72 -2.04
N ALA A 85 -3.81 0.74 -1.16
CA ALA A 85 -3.99 -0.66 -1.54
C ALA A 85 -5.23 -0.84 -2.45
N SER A 86 -6.33 -0.15 -2.15
CA SER A 86 -7.54 -0.15 -2.98
C SER A 86 -7.27 0.44 -4.37
N GLY A 87 -6.52 1.53 -4.46
CA GLY A 87 -6.12 2.12 -5.76
C GLY A 87 -5.23 1.19 -6.58
N ASN A 88 -4.24 0.55 -5.94
CA ASN A 88 -3.34 -0.40 -6.58
C ASN A 88 -4.07 -1.64 -7.09
N LEU A 89 -5.02 -2.18 -6.31
CA LEU A 89 -5.92 -3.25 -6.75
C LEU A 89 -6.76 -2.83 -7.95
N GLY A 90 -7.37 -1.64 -7.92
CA GLY A 90 -8.17 -1.13 -9.04
C GLY A 90 -7.37 -1.06 -10.34
N ASN A 91 -6.14 -0.54 -10.26
CA ASN A 91 -5.23 -0.48 -11.41
C ASN A 91 -4.85 -1.88 -11.93
N THR A 92 -4.58 -2.83 -11.05
CA THR A 92 -4.21 -4.21 -11.41
C THR A 92 -5.39 -4.95 -12.03
N LEU A 93 -6.58 -4.85 -11.44
CA LEU A 93 -7.82 -5.45 -11.94
C LEU A 93 -8.19 -4.91 -13.33
N LYS A 94 -7.98 -3.61 -13.57
CA LYS A 94 -8.16 -2.99 -14.89
C LYS A 94 -7.28 -3.65 -15.95
N LEU A 95 -6.00 -3.91 -15.65
CA LEU A 95 -5.09 -4.57 -16.59
C LEU A 95 -5.41 -6.05 -16.80
N LEU A 96 -6.06 -6.68 -15.82
CA LEU A 96 -6.60 -8.04 -15.93
C LEU A 96 -7.98 -8.10 -16.63
N GLY A 97 -8.54 -6.97 -17.06
CA GLY A 97 -9.87 -6.90 -17.70
C GLY A 97 -11.05 -7.09 -16.74
N ARG A 98 -10.82 -7.05 -15.43
CA ARG A 98 -11.83 -7.24 -14.38
C ARG A 98 -12.43 -5.90 -13.96
N TYR A 99 -13.10 -5.24 -14.89
CA TYR A 99 -13.53 -3.85 -14.76
C TYR A 99 -14.52 -3.60 -13.63
N ASP A 100 -15.50 -4.50 -13.41
CA ASP A 100 -16.50 -4.33 -12.36
C ASP A 100 -15.86 -4.30 -10.96
N GLU A 101 -14.89 -5.18 -10.72
CA GLU A 101 -14.12 -5.19 -9.48
C GLU A 101 -13.19 -3.98 -9.36
N ALA A 102 -12.60 -3.55 -10.48
CA ALA A 102 -11.75 -2.37 -10.50
C ALA A 102 -12.51 -1.11 -10.08
N VAL A 103 -13.75 -0.94 -10.54
CA VAL A 103 -14.63 0.19 -10.15
C VAL A 103 -14.88 0.20 -8.65
N VAL A 104 -15.18 -0.95 -8.05
CA VAL A 104 -15.39 -1.06 -6.60
C VAL A 104 -14.13 -0.65 -5.82
N CYS A 105 -12.97 -1.11 -6.26
CA CYS A 105 -11.69 -0.75 -5.64
C CYS A 105 -11.37 0.76 -5.78
N CYS A 106 -11.56 1.33 -6.96
CA CYS A 106 -11.38 2.76 -7.19
C CYS A 106 -12.36 3.60 -6.38
N GLN A 107 -13.62 3.17 -6.26
CA GLN A 107 -14.61 3.86 -5.43
C GLN A 107 -14.20 3.86 -3.95
N ARG A 108 -13.73 2.72 -3.43
CA ARG A 108 -13.24 2.63 -2.05
C ARG A 108 -12.05 3.57 -1.79
N HIS A 109 -11.10 3.64 -2.72
CA HIS A 109 -9.98 4.59 -2.66
C HIS A 109 -10.48 6.05 -2.58
N LEU A 110 -11.44 6.43 -3.42
CA LEU A 110 -12.01 7.78 -3.45
C LEU A 110 -12.77 8.11 -2.17
N ASP A 111 -13.58 7.18 -1.65
CA ASP A 111 -14.39 7.39 -0.45
C ASP A 111 -13.52 7.66 0.78
N ILE A 112 -12.46 6.86 0.97
CA ILE A 112 -11.51 7.07 2.08
C ILE A 112 -10.78 8.40 1.90
N THR A 113 -10.26 8.67 0.70
CA THR A 113 -9.51 9.90 0.42
C THR A 113 -10.37 11.14 0.68
N ARG A 114 -11.64 11.14 0.26
CA ARG A 114 -12.60 12.22 0.57
C ARG A 114 -12.83 12.38 2.06
N ALA A 115 -13.11 11.29 2.77
CA ALA A 115 -13.31 11.32 4.21
C ALA A 115 -12.09 11.90 4.96
N MET A 116 -10.88 11.63 4.48
CA MET A 116 -9.65 12.22 5.02
C MET A 116 -9.56 13.74 4.75
N TYR A 117 -9.84 14.19 3.53
CA TYR A 117 -9.84 15.62 3.20
C TYR A 117 -10.87 16.40 4.01
N ASP A 118 -12.08 15.86 4.18
CA ASP A 118 -13.15 16.50 4.97
C ASP A 118 -12.76 16.61 6.45
N LYS A 119 -12.12 15.58 7.02
CA LYS A 119 -11.56 15.62 8.39
C LYS A 119 -10.51 16.71 8.55
N VAL A 120 -9.58 16.84 7.59
CA VAL A 120 -8.54 17.89 7.60
C VAL A 120 -9.17 19.28 7.48
N GLY A 121 -10.12 19.46 6.57
CA GLY A 121 -10.86 20.72 6.42
C GLY A 121 -11.59 21.12 7.71
N HIS A 122 -12.29 20.18 8.35
CA HIS A 122 -12.98 20.43 9.61
C HIS A 122 -12.02 20.78 10.76
N LEU A 123 -10.88 20.09 10.88
CA LEU A 123 -9.85 20.42 11.88
C LEU A 123 -9.28 21.83 11.69
N LEU A 124 -9.05 22.26 10.45
CA LEU A 124 -8.57 23.60 10.16
C LEU A 124 -9.62 24.67 10.54
N VAL A 125 -10.89 24.46 10.20
CA VAL A 125 -11.99 25.38 10.56
C VAL A 125 -12.15 25.50 12.08
N VAL A 126 -12.13 24.39 12.82
CA VAL A 126 -12.23 24.43 14.29
C VAL A 126 -11.00 25.10 14.92
N SER A 127 -9.80 24.90 14.36
CA SER A 127 -8.58 25.56 14.86
C SER A 127 -8.56 27.07 14.64
N GLN A 128 -9.25 27.57 13.62
CA GLN A 128 -9.40 29.01 13.36
C GLN A 128 -10.47 29.62 14.26
N ASN A 129 -11.61 28.95 14.45
CA ASN A 129 -12.69 29.43 15.33
C ASN A 129 -12.34 29.46 16.83
N ASN A 130 -11.28 28.74 17.26
CA ASN A 130 -10.78 28.79 18.63
C ASN A 130 -9.69 29.86 18.88
N LYS A 131 -9.28 30.63 17.87
CA LYS A 131 -8.33 31.75 18.03
C LYS A 131 -9.00 33.10 18.30
N ASP A 132 -10.33 33.19 18.20
CA ASP A 132 -11.11 34.41 18.42
C ASP A 132 -11.75 34.49 19.83
N LEU A 133 -11.26 33.70 20.79
CA LEU A 133 -11.85 33.56 22.13
C LEU A 133 -10.94 33.98 23.31
N PHE A 134 -9.89 34.76 23.07
CA PHE A 134 -9.13 35.45 24.14
C PHE A 134 -8.85 36.91 23.78
#